data_AF-A0A926I6H5-F1
#
_entry.id   AF-A0A926I6H5-F1
#
_cell.length_a   1.000
_cell.length_b   1.000
_cell.length_c   1.000
_cell.angle_alpha   90.00
_cell.angle_beta   90.00
_cell.angle_gamma   90.00
#
_symmetry.space_group_name_H-M   'P 1'
#
loop_
_entity.id
_entity.type
_entity.pdbx_description
1 polymer ?
#
loop_
_entity_poly.entity_id
_entity_poly.type
_entity_poly.pdbx_seq_one_letter_code
_entity_poly.pdbx_strand_id
1 'polypeptide(L)'
;MEGILRSKFLPRVRETSAAPVQETDRIIEDIKAVLELMDYAERRFNLEQDEDLLEACIYENKALSARYRYLIKMAKRKGISYDPAHGIQMEGVYGSWDK
;
A
#
# COMPACT_ATOMS: atom_id res chain seq x y z
N MET A 1 -34.39 49.60 -15.71
CA MET A 1 -34.72 48.36 -14.99
C MET A 1 -33.76 47.29 -15.49
N GLU A 2 -32.69 47.14 -14.72
CA GLU A 2 -31.57 46.21 -14.94
C GLU A 2 -32.08 44.77 -14.94
N GLY A 3 -31.78 44.00 -16.00
CA GLY A 3 -32.05 42.57 -16.09
C GLY A 3 -30.77 41.82 -16.39
N ILE A 4 -29.80 41.83 -15.46
CA ILE A 4 -28.52 41.15 -15.61
C ILE A 4 -28.74 39.64 -15.47
N LEU A 5 -28.61 38.91 -16.59
CA LEU A 5 -28.47 37.46 -16.64
C LEU A 5 -27.24 37.05 -15.80
N ARG A 6 -27.47 36.58 -14.57
CA ARG A 6 -26.43 35.95 -13.75
C ARG A 6 -26.15 34.55 -14.31
N SER A 7 -25.27 34.44 -15.29
CA SER A 7 -24.64 33.16 -15.59
C SER A 7 -23.81 32.75 -14.37
N LYS A 8 -24.17 31.64 -13.74
CA LYS A 8 -23.37 31.02 -12.69
C LYS A 8 -22.13 30.44 -13.35
N PHE A 9 -21.07 31.25 -13.47
CA PHE A 9 -19.74 30.75 -13.70
C PHE A 9 -19.37 29.88 -12.50
N LEU A 10 -19.56 28.57 -12.64
CA LEU A 10 -18.96 27.62 -11.72
C LEU A 10 -17.45 27.76 -11.89
N PRO A 11 -16.68 28.00 -10.80
CA PRO A 11 -15.23 27.97 -10.91
C PRO A 11 -14.84 26.59 -11.40
N ARG A 12 -14.13 26.55 -12.53
CA ARG A 12 -13.45 25.36 -13.03
C ARG A 12 -12.54 24.89 -11.90
N VAL A 13 -12.96 23.84 -11.20
CA VAL A 13 -12.12 23.13 -10.24
C VAL A 13 -10.86 22.78 -11.00
N ARG A 14 -9.77 23.48 -10.69
CA ARG A 14 -8.44 23.02 -11.07
C ARG A 14 -8.27 21.72 -10.30
N GLU A 15 -8.42 20.59 -10.98
CA GLU A 15 -7.83 19.34 -10.53
C GLU A 15 -6.34 19.63 -10.34
N THR A 16 -5.96 19.93 -9.10
CA THR A 16 -4.58 19.96 -8.69
C THR A 16 -4.03 18.57 -8.94
N SER A 17 -3.19 18.45 -9.96
CA SER A 17 -2.52 17.22 -10.39
C SER A 17 -1.46 16.76 -9.38
N ALA A 18 -1.84 16.60 -8.12
CA ALA A 18 -1.03 16.04 -7.03
C ALA A 18 -1.27 14.52 -6.85
N ALA A 19 -2.02 13.90 -7.77
CA ALA A 19 -2.54 12.54 -7.66
C ALA A 19 -1.52 11.38 -7.70
N PRO A 20 -0.37 11.43 -8.43
CA PRO A 20 0.48 10.26 -8.54
C PRO A 20 1.41 10.05 -7.34
N VAL A 21 2.03 11.12 -6.81
CA VAL A 21 3.03 11.01 -5.71
C VAL A 21 2.37 10.60 -4.39
N GLN A 22 1.21 11.15 -4.06
CA GLN A 22 0.49 10.80 -2.83
C GLN A 22 0.03 9.34 -2.83
N GLU A 23 -0.33 8.81 -4.00
CA GLU A 23 -0.77 7.42 -4.13
C GLU A 23 0.41 6.44 -4.07
N THR A 24 1.58 6.81 -4.61
CA THR A 24 2.79 5.98 -4.44
C THR A 24 3.24 5.94 -2.98
N ASP A 25 3.18 7.07 -2.27
CA ASP A 25 3.55 7.16 -0.86
C ASP A 25 2.63 6.31 0.03
N ARG A 26 1.31 6.31 -0.26
CA ARG A 26 0.34 5.45 0.44
C ARG A 26 0.63 3.97 0.29
N ILE A 27 1.00 3.52 -0.91
CA ILE A 27 1.31 2.10 -1.16
C ILE A 27 2.55 1.69 -0.36
N ILE A 28 3.53 2.58 -0.28
CA ILE A 28 4.75 2.40 0.50
C ILE A 28 4.42 2.29 1.99
N GLU A 29 3.58 3.18 2.51
CA GLU A 29 3.11 3.15 3.91
C GLU A 29 2.32 1.88 4.21
N ASP A 30 1.41 1.48 3.32
CA ASP A 30 0.63 0.25 3.45
C ASP A 30 1.53 -1.00 3.47
N ILE A 31 2.57 -1.04 2.64
CA ILE A 31 3.53 -2.15 2.64
C ILE A 31 4.25 -2.23 3.99
N LYS A 32 4.74 -1.10 4.51
CA LYS A 32 5.41 -1.05 5.82
C LYS A 32 4.48 -1.50 6.94
N ALA A 33 3.25 -0.98 6.97
CA ALA A 33 2.26 -1.35 7.96
C ALA A 33 1.93 -2.85 7.93
N VAL A 34 1.80 -3.44 6.73
CA VAL A 34 1.56 -4.88 6.62
C VAL A 34 2.74 -5.70 7.11
N LEU A 35 3.99 -5.28 6.86
CA LEU A 35 5.17 -5.97 7.37
C LEU A 35 5.26 -5.93 8.89
N GLU A 36 4.95 -4.79 9.52
CA GLU A 36 4.87 -4.67 10.98
C GLU A 36 3.78 -5.57 11.57
N LEU A 37 2.61 -5.63 10.92
CA LEU A 37 1.53 -6.52 11.33
C LEU A 37 1.92 -8.00 11.19
N MET A 38 2.67 -8.37 10.15
CA MET A 38 3.17 -9.74 9.96
C MET A 38 4.13 -10.13 11.07
N ASP A 39 5.11 -9.28 11.41
CA ASP A 39 6.03 -9.53 12.52
C ASP A 39 5.29 -9.67 13.86
N TYR A 40 4.30 -8.82 14.10
CA TYR A 40 3.47 -8.93 15.31
C TYR A 40 2.63 -10.21 15.35
N ALA A 41 2.00 -10.60 14.23
CA ALA A 41 1.22 -11.84 14.13
C ALA A 41 2.10 -13.09 14.29
N GLU A 42 3.34 -13.07 13.77
CA GLU A 42 4.31 -14.15 13.93
C GLU A 42 4.76 -14.29 15.39
N ARG A 43 5.06 -13.17 16.07
CA ARG A 43 5.39 -13.19 17.51
C ARG A 43 4.23 -13.71 18.34
N ARG A 44 2.99 -13.32 18.03
CA ARG A 44 1.80 -13.82 18.71
C ARG A 44 1.66 -15.32 18.52
N PHE A 45 1.76 -15.82 17.28
CA PHE A 45 1.72 -17.25 16.98
C PHE A 45 2.75 -18.05 17.80
N ASN A 46 3.97 -17.53 17.94
CA ASN A 46 5.04 -18.19 18.69
C ASN A 46 4.81 -18.27 20.21
N LEU A 47 3.95 -17.42 20.76
CA LEU A 47 3.65 -17.38 22.19
C LEU A 47 2.31 -18.03 22.54
N GLU A 48 1.46 -18.27 21.55
CA GLU A 48 0.12 -18.81 21.75
C GLU A 48 0.16 -20.33 21.98
N GLN A 49 -0.69 -20.80 22.89
CA GLN A 49 -0.81 -22.23 23.24
C GLN A 49 -2.22 -22.77 23.07
N ASP A 50 -3.21 -21.88 23.08
CA ASP A 50 -4.60 -22.27 22.84
C ASP A 50 -4.80 -22.63 21.36
N GLU A 51 -5.45 -23.76 21.09
CA GLU A 51 -5.59 -24.33 19.74
C GLU A 51 -6.45 -23.45 18.82
N ASP A 52 -7.56 -22.91 19.34
CA ASP A 52 -8.46 -22.04 18.58
C ASP A 52 -7.76 -20.70 18.27
N LEU A 53 -6.98 -20.18 19.21
CA LEU A 53 -6.20 -18.95 19.02
C LEU A 53 -5.01 -19.15 18.07
N LEU A 54 -4.36 -20.32 18.09
CA LEU A 54 -3.34 -20.69 17.11
C LEU A 54 -3.92 -20.75 15.70
N GLU A 55 -5.09 -21.37 15.52
CA GLU A 55 -5.77 -21.40 14.22
C GLU A 55 -6.12 -19.99 13.74
N ALA A 56 -6.61 -19.12 14.62
CA ALA A 56 -6.85 -17.72 14.30
C ALA A 56 -5.56 -17.01 13.83
N CYS A 57 -4.43 -17.23 14.51
CA CYS A 57 -3.13 -16.68 14.12
C CYS A 57 -2.65 -17.19 12.74
N ILE A 58 -2.93 -18.44 12.40
CA ILE A 58 -2.59 -19.01 11.08
C ILE A 58 -3.38 -18.30 9.98
N TYR A 59 -4.68 -18.07 10.16
CA TYR A 59 -5.49 -17.37 9.18
C TYR A 59 -5.13 -15.88 9.07
N GLU A 60 -4.80 -15.23 10.18
CA GLU A 60 -4.30 -13.85 10.19
C GLU A 60 -3.01 -13.72 9.35
N ASN A 61 -2.03 -14.59 9.59
CA ASN A 61 -0.77 -14.62 8.83
C ASN A 61 -1.00 -14.86 7.33
N LYS A 62 -1.92 -15.78 6.96
CA LYS A 62 -2.30 -16.02 5.56
C LYS A 62 -2.93 -14.79 4.92
N ALA A 63 -3.80 -14.09 5.64
CA ALA A 63 -4.46 -12.88 5.16
C ALA A 63 -3.45 -11.74 4.94
N LEU A 64 -2.56 -11.51 5.90
CA LEU A 64 -1.48 -10.52 5.79
C LEU A 64 -0.54 -10.83 4.63
N SER A 65 -0.14 -12.08 4.46
CA SER A 65 0.68 -12.53 3.32
C SER A 65 -0.01 -12.32 1.96
N ALA A 66 -1.34 -12.52 1.89
CA ALA A 66 -2.10 -12.21 0.68
C ALA A 66 -2.15 -10.70 0.40
N ARG A 67 -2.35 -9.88 1.43
CA ARG A 67 -2.35 -8.41 1.32
C ARG A 67 -0.99 -7.88 0.88
N TYR A 68 0.10 -8.36 1.48
CA TYR A 68 1.46 -8.01 1.08
C TYR A 68 1.70 -8.30 -0.41
N ARG A 69 1.39 -9.52 -0.88
CA ARG A 69 1.53 -9.89 -2.30
C ARG A 69 0.71 -8.99 -3.23
N TYR A 70 -0.49 -8.59 -2.81
CA TYR A 70 -1.31 -7.64 -3.57
C TYR A 70 -0.63 -6.26 -3.67
N LEU A 71 -0.17 -5.72 -2.55
CA LEU A 71 0.50 -4.42 -2.50
C LEU A 71 1.79 -4.41 -3.34
N ILE A 72 2.60 -5.48 -3.29
CA ILE A 72 3.80 -5.61 -4.12
C ILE A 72 3.45 -5.64 -5.61
N LYS A 73 2.39 -6.37 -6.01
CA LYS A 73 1.91 -6.35 -7.42
C LYS A 73 1.47 -4.96 -7.84
N MET A 74 0.82 -4.21 -6.95
CA MET A 74 0.38 -2.84 -7.22
C MET A 74 1.57 -1.86 -7.31
N ALA A 75 2.56 -1.98 -6.42
CA ALA A 75 3.79 -1.21 -6.45
C ALA A 75 4.55 -1.41 -7.77
N LYS A 76 4.73 -2.67 -8.19
CA LYS A 76 5.37 -3.02 -9.48
C LYS A 76 4.66 -2.39 -10.69
N ARG A 77 3.32 -2.41 -10.72
CA ARG A 77 2.54 -1.77 -11.79
C ARG A 77 2.75 -0.25 -11.87
N LYS A 78 3.21 0.37 -10.79
CA LYS A 78 3.50 1.81 -10.69
C LYS A 78 4.99 2.14 -10.83
N GLY A 79 5.85 1.15 -11.13
CA GLY A 79 7.30 1.35 -11.21
C GLY A 79 7.99 1.58 -9.86
N ILE A 80 7.30 1.24 -8.77
CA ILE A 80 7.90 1.21 -7.44
C ILE A 80 8.51 -0.17 -7.27
N SER A 81 9.79 -0.21 -6.95
CA SER A 81 10.48 -1.45 -6.67
C SER A 81 10.74 -1.59 -5.18
N TYR A 82 10.57 -2.80 -4.67
CA TYR A 82 10.75 -3.11 -3.25
C TYR A 82 11.82 -4.18 -3.14
N ASP A 83 12.91 -3.84 -2.48
CA ASP A 83 13.96 -4.78 -2.11
C ASP A 83 13.81 -5.09 -0.60
N PRO A 84 13.47 -6.34 -0.22
CA PRO A 84 13.38 -6.73 1.18
C PRO A 84 14.69 -6.55 1.98
N ALA A 85 15.85 -6.59 1.32
CA ALA A 85 17.17 -6.40 1.93
C ALA A 85 17.61 -4.92 1.98
N HIS A 86 17.12 -4.08 1.06
CA HIS A 86 17.58 -2.70 0.91
C HIS A 86 16.48 -1.62 1.00
N GLY A 87 15.23 -2.00 1.23
CA GLY A 87 14.07 -1.11 1.33
C GLY A 87 13.39 -0.77 -0.01
N ILE A 88 12.55 0.27 0.00
CA ILE A 88 11.79 0.72 -1.18
C ILE A 88 12.69 1.57 -2.07
N GLN A 89 12.79 1.21 -3.35
CA GLN A 89 13.55 1.91 -4.38
C GLN A 89 12.61 2.37 -5.51
N MET A 90 12.62 3.65 -5.84
CA MET A 90 11.95 4.16 -7.04
C MET A 90 12.82 3.76 -8.25
N GLU A 91 12.28 2.99 -9.18
CA GLU A 91 13.12 2.25 -10.12
C GLU A 91 13.79 3.15 -11.17
N GLY A 92 15.12 3.21 -11.11
CA GLY A 92 15.97 3.40 -12.27
C GLY A 92 16.83 2.15 -12.46
N VAL A 93 16.39 1.24 -13.35
CA VAL A 93 17.12 0.08 -13.88
C VAL A 93 17.27 -1.10 -12.89
N TYR A 94 16.36 -2.08 -12.95
CA TYR A 94 16.53 -3.34 -12.21
C TYR A 94 17.43 -4.34 -12.94
N GLY A 95 18.55 -4.66 -12.28
CA GLY A 95 19.22 -5.93 -12.39
C GLY A 95 18.35 -7.06 -11.83
N SER A 96 18.29 -8.12 -12.63
CA SER A 96 17.77 -9.47 -12.37
C SER A 96 17.79 -9.92 -10.90
N TRP A 97 16.61 -10.19 -10.34
CA TRP A 97 16.45 -11.07 -9.18
C TRP A 97 16.02 -12.45 -9.67
N ASP A 98 17.02 -13.23 -10.10
CA ASP A 98 16.95 -14.68 -10.22
C ASP A 98 18.38 -15.22 -10.14
N LYS A 99 18.67 -15.97 -9.07
CA LYS A 99 19.65 -17.06 -9.03
C LYS A 99 19.11 -18.14 -8.12
#